data_AF-A0A7W5VSI5-F1
#
_entry.id   AF-A0A7W5VSI5-F1
#
_cell.length_a   1.000
_cell.length_b   1.000
_cell.length_c   1.000
_cell.angle_alpha   90.00
_cell.angle_beta   90.00
_cell.angle_gamma   90.00
#
_symmetry.space_group_name_H-M   'P 1'
#
loop_
_entity.id
_entity.type
_entity.pdbx_description
1 polymer ?
#
loop_
_entity_poly.entity_id
_entity_poly.type
_entity_poly.pdbx_seq_one_letter_code
_entity_poly.pdbx_strand_id
1 'polypeptide(L)'
;MKTVELDGRSIENPAFCNHKRGRNWAAIMRGKNAANCERSFLRAVGEVVDLDCVQPGDVIEFGGDYISGSGRRQPDRRWWHVQDITDDAMTYEPHPSLAKALKAARMADDRNSEPQELAHVAKEATCSQVQ
;
A
#
# COMPACT_ATOMS: atom_id res chain seq x y z
N MET A 1 3.97 -7.29 9.37
CA MET A 1 3.62 -5.86 9.24
C MET A 1 4.77 -5.02 9.75
N LYS A 2 4.93 -3.82 9.21
CA LYS A 2 5.93 -2.82 9.60
C LYS A 2 5.26 -1.45 9.65
N THR A 3 5.82 -0.55 10.44
CA THR A 3 5.37 0.84 10.53
C THR A 3 6.54 1.75 10.16
N VAL A 4 6.23 2.85 9.47
CA VAL A 4 7.18 3.90 9.12
C VAL A 4 6.57 5.25 9.45
N GLU A 5 7.41 6.17 9.92
CA GLU A 5 7.04 7.56 10.17
C GLU A 5 6.93 8.29 8.83
N LEU A 6 5.96 9.20 8.75
CA LEU A 6 5.71 10.06 7.61
C LEU A 6 5.92 11.51 8.03
N ASP A 7 6.35 12.33 7.08
CA ASP A 7 6.42 13.78 7.25
C ASP A 7 5.29 14.42 6.43
N GLY A 8 4.13 14.60 7.05
CA GLY A 8 2.94 15.17 6.40
C GLY A 8 2.54 14.40 5.14
N ARG A 9 2.28 13.10 5.27
CA ARG A 9 2.02 12.16 4.16
C ARG A 9 3.15 11.99 3.14
N SER A 10 4.36 12.44 3.44
CA SER A 10 5.52 12.19 2.59
C SER A 10 6.46 11.16 3.19
N ILE A 11 7.15 10.41 2.34
CA ILE A 11 8.15 9.41 2.75
C ILE A 11 9.37 9.46 1.85
N GLU A 12 10.55 9.16 2.40
CA GLU A 12 11.73 8.86 1.61
C GLU A 12 11.56 7.53 0.86
N ASN A 13 11.88 7.52 -0.43
CA ASN A 13 11.76 6.34 -1.28
C ASN A 13 12.69 5.22 -0.75
N PRO A 14 12.13 4.09 -0.26
CA PRO A 14 12.92 3.03 0.34
C PRO A 14 13.82 2.31 -0.68
N ALA A 15 13.55 2.45 -1.98
CA ALA A 15 14.34 1.91 -3.07
C ALA A 15 15.20 2.99 -3.76
N PHE A 16 15.43 4.14 -3.14
CA PHE A 16 16.12 5.26 -3.78
C PHE A 16 17.52 4.89 -4.29
N CYS A 17 17.76 5.20 -5.57
CA CYS A 17 19.07 5.13 -6.19
C CYS A 17 19.70 6.52 -6.28
N ASN A 18 20.79 6.75 -5.54
CA ASN A 18 21.56 8.01 -5.55
C ASN A 18 22.45 8.18 -6.79
N HIS A 19 22.44 7.24 -7.74
CA HIS A 19 23.25 7.39 -8.95
C HIS A 19 22.58 8.35 -9.93
N LYS A 20 23.34 9.22 -10.61
CA LYS A 20 22.84 10.14 -11.66
C LYS A 20 22.10 9.48 -12.84
N ARG A 21 22.15 8.15 -12.93
CA ARG A 21 21.48 7.31 -13.96
C ARG A 21 20.37 6.44 -13.35
N GLY A 22 20.15 6.55 -12.05
CA GLY A 22 19.03 5.94 -11.35
C GLY A 22 17.74 6.62 -11.78
N ARG A 23 16.71 5.82 -12.00
CA ARG A 23 15.34 6.28 -12.24
C ARG A 23 14.55 5.95 -10.98
N ASN A 24 14.32 6.98 -10.16
CA ASN A 24 13.54 6.87 -8.94
C ASN A 24 12.07 7.22 -9.23
N TRP A 25 11.15 6.38 -8.78
CA TRP A 25 9.72 6.57 -8.98
C TRP A 25 8.93 5.79 -7.93
N ALA A 26 7.67 6.15 -7.75
CA ALA A 26 6.70 5.39 -6.99
C ALA A 26 5.35 5.39 -7.70
N ALA A 27 4.58 4.32 -7.54
CA ALA A 27 3.25 4.24 -8.13
C ALA A 27 2.31 3.39 -7.27
N ILE A 28 1.04 3.78 -7.26
CA ILE A 28 -0.05 2.93 -6.77
C ILE A 28 -0.39 1.92 -7.86
N MET A 29 -0.46 0.66 -7.45
CA MET A 29 -0.70 -0.51 -8.29
C MET A 29 -2.11 -1.02 -8.05
N ARG A 30 -2.98 -0.93 -9.06
CA ARG A 30 -4.36 -1.42 -8.96
C ARG A 30 -4.66 -2.40 -10.08
N GLY A 31 -5.45 -3.43 -9.81
CA GLY A 31 -5.89 -4.38 -10.83
C GLY A 31 -5.97 -5.82 -10.34
N LYS A 32 -6.42 -6.71 -11.23
CA LYS A 32 -6.74 -8.10 -10.88
C LYS A 32 -5.50 -8.94 -10.56
N ASN A 33 -4.40 -8.68 -11.26
CA ASN A 33 -3.14 -9.42 -11.10
C ASN A 33 -1.96 -8.61 -11.65
N ALA A 34 -0.73 -9.10 -11.43
CA ALA A 34 0.48 -8.40 -11.88
C ALA A 34 0.58 -8.21 -13.41
N ALA A 35 -0.14 -8.99 -14.22
CA ALA A 35 -0.18 -8.84 -15.67
C ALA A 35 -1.23 -7.81 -16.14
N ASN A 36 -2.32 -7.68 -15.41
CA ASN A 36 -3.42 -6.75 -15.63
C ASN A 36 -3.51 -5.78 -14.45
N CYS A 37 -2.46 -4.97 -14.31
CA CYS A 37 -2.40 -3.90 -13.33
C CYS A 37 -2.16 -2.57 -14.02
N GLU A 38 -2.82 -1.55 -13.50
CA GLU A 38 -2.64 -0.15 -13.83
C GLU A 38 -1.70 0.48 -12.82
N ARG A 39 -0.88 1.43 -13.29
CA ARG A 39 0.05 2.20 -12.47
C ARG A 39 -0.41 3.63 -12.43
N SER A 40 -0.71 4.13 -11.23
CA SER A 40 -0.93 5.55 -10.98
C SER A 40 0.32 6.11 -10.33
N PHE A 41 1.13 6.84 -11.09
CA PHE A 41 2.40 7.38 -10.60
C PHE A 41 2.16 8.45 -9.54
N LEU A 42 2.90 8.33 -8.44
CA LEU A 42 2.91 9.30 -7.36
C LEU A 42 3.84 10.46 -7.70
N ARG A 43 3.55 11.63 -7.12
CA ARG A 43 4.46 12.77 -7.21
C ARG A 43 5.69 12.47 -6.36
N ALA A 44 6.87 12.75 -6.91
CA ALA A 44 8.13 12.60 -6.20
C ALA A 44 9.04 13.80 -6.49
N VAL A 45 9.75 14.26 -5.46
CA VAL A 45 10.76 15.32 -5.54
C VAL A 45 12.05 14.79 -4.93
N GLY A 46 13.03 14.51 -5.78
CA GLY A 46 14.29 13.88 -5.34
C GLY A 46 14.04 12.48 -4.78
N GLU A 47 14.32 12.27 -3.50
CA GLU A 47 14.07 11.03 -2.79
C GLU A 47 12.69 10.98 -2.11
N VAL A 48 12.02 12.11 -1.98
CA VAL A 48 10.74 12.21 -1.27
C VAL A 48 9.58 11.87 -2.20
N VAL A 49 8.69 11.00 -1.74
CA VAL A 49 7.46 10.59 -2.42
C VAL A 49 6.26 11.08 -1.63
N ASP A 50 5.34 11.73 -2.33
CA ASP A 50 4.08 12.22 -1.81
C ASP A 50 3.03 11.10 -1.82
N LEU A 51 2.47 10.78 -0.65
CA LEU A 51 1.46 9.73 -0.46
C LEU A 51 0.04 10.28 -0.27
N ASP A 52 -0.24 11.55 -0.60
CA ASP A 52 -1.57 12.16 -0.37
C ASP A 52 -2.74 11.37 -0.97
N CYS A 53 -2.53 10.75 -2.14
CA CYS A 53 -3.56 9.97 -2.82
C CYS A 53 -3.57 8.47 -2.46
N VAL A 54 -2.69 8.03 -1.57
CA VAL A 54 -2.62 6.65 -1.09
C VAL A 54 -3.70 6.40 -0.04
N GLN A 55 -4.40 5.27 -0.17
CA GLN A 55 -5.42 4.85 0.79
C GLN A 55 -5.07 3.50 1.44
N PRO A 56 -5.63 3.17 2.61
CA PRO A 56 -5.57 1.80 3.14
C PRO A 56 -6.06 0.77 2.11
N GLY A 57 -5.36 -0.35 2.00
CA GLY A 57 -5.60 -1.40 1.00
C GLY A 57 -4.84 -1.20 -0.32
N ASP A 58 -4.34 0.00 -0.61
CA ASP A 58 -3.55 0.21 -1.83
C ASP A 58 -2.22 -0.55 -1.79
N VAL A 59 -1.72 -0.92 -2.97
CA VAL A 59 -0.38 -1.49 -3.15
C VAL A 59 0.51 -0.44 -3.78
N ILE A 60 1.64 -0.12 -3.14
CA ILE A 60 2.63 0.82 -3.66
C ILE A 60 3.84 0.05 -4.21
N GLU A 61 4.28 0.40 -5.41
CA GLU A 61 5.56 0.00 -5.99
C GLU A 61 6.54 1.18 -5.91
N PHE A 62 7.65 0.99 -5.22
CA PHE A 62 8.78 1.90 -5.20
C PHE A 62 9.87 1.36 -6.12
N GLY A 63 10.37 2.19 -7.03
CA GLY A 63 11.44 1.83 -7.96
C GLY A 63 12.63 2.77 -7.85
N GLY A 64 13.83 2.20 -7.84
CA GLY A 64 15.10 2.88 -8.05
C GLY A 64 15.93 2.13 -9.07
N ASP A 65 15.50 2.18 -10.33
CA ASP A 65 16.10 1.38 -11.40
C ASP A 65 17.43 2.03 -11.85
N TYR A 66 18.56 1.36 -11.58
CA TYR A 66 19.89 1.82 -12.04
C TYR A 66 20.21 1.30 -13.45
N ILE A 67 20.72 2.18 -14.31
CA ILE A 67 21.24 1.80 -15.63
C ILE A 67 22.74 2.06 -15.70
N SER A 68 23.50 0.99 -15.87
CA SER A 68 24.96 1.02 -15.93
C SER A 68 25.53 1.69 -17.19
N GLY A 69 26.85 1.91 -17.18
CA GLY A 69 27.68 2.33 -18.32
C GLY A 69 27.33 1.65 -19.64
N SER A 70 27.23 0.31 -19.58
CA SER A 70 27.00 -0.58 -20.71
C SER A 70 25.52 -0.79 -21.05
N GLY A 71 24.61 -0.08 -20.39
CA GLY A 71 23.17 -0.22 -20.61
C GLY A 71 22.51 -1.37 -19.84
N ARG A 72 23.26 -2.14 -19.04
CA ARG A 72 22.68 -3.17 -18.15
C ARG A 72 21.82 -2.49 -17.08
N ARG A 73 20.57 -2.91 -16.98
CA ARG A 73 19.60 -2.45 -15.97
C ARG A 73 19.71 -3.30 -14.70
N GLN A 74 19.70 -2.65 -13.55
CA GLN A 74 19.63 -3.25 -12.23
C GLN A 74 18.40 -2.68 -11.53
N PRO A 75 17.24 -3.36 -11.66
CA PRO A 75 16.04 -2.89 -11.01
C PRO A 75 16.10 -3.16 -9.51
N ASP A 76 15.95 -2.11 -8.69
CA ASP A 76 15.63 -2.23 -7.27
C ASP A 76 14.19 -1.79 -7.08
N ARG A 77 13.34 -2.73 -6.67
CA ARG A 77 11.90 -2.52 -6.56
C ARG A 77 11.36 -3.13 -5.29
N ARG A 78 10.48 -2.38 -4.64
CA ARG A 78 9.85 -2.79 -3.38
C ARG A 78 8.33 -2.64 -3.52
N TRP A 79 7.60 -3.62 -3.01
CA TRP A 79 6.14 -3.66 -3.07
C TRP A 79 5.57 -3.67 -1.66
N TRP A 80 4.81 -2.64 -1.32
CA TRP A 80 4.21 -2.47 0.00
C TRP A 80 2.70 -2.50 -0.14
N HIS A 81 2.05 -3.34 0.64
CA HIS A 81 0.59 -3.32 0.79
C HIS A 81 0.25 -2.47 2.01
N VAL A 82 -0.44 -1.35 1.79
CA VAL A 82 -0.79 -0.39 2.83
C VAL A 82 -1.94 -0.96 3.66
N GLN A 83 -1.75 -1.05 4.98
CA GLN A 83 -2.76 -1.52 5.91
C GLN A 83 -3.50 -0.35 6.54
N ASP A 84 -2.77 0.71 6.86
CA ASP A 84 -3.30 1.93 7.44
C ASP A 84 -2.33 3.10 7.17
N ILE A 85 -2.86 4.30 7.03
CA ILE A 85 -2.06 5.50 6.76
C ILE A 85 -2.69 6.75 7.40
N THR A 86 -1.87 7.47 8.15
CA THR A 86 -2.18 8.77 8.75
C THR A 86 -1.21 9.83 8.22
N ASP A 87 -1.29 11.06 8.72
CA ASP A 87 -0.36 12.11 8.30
C ASP A 87 1.06 11.88 8.84
N ASP A 88 1.18 11.21 9.99
CA ASP A 88 2.43 11.01 10.73
C ASP A 88 3.01 9.60 10.60
N ALA A 89 2.21 8.61 10.18
CA ALA A 89 2.68 7.23 10.10
C ALA A 89 1.92 6.39 9.07
N MET A 90 2.60 5.38 8.53
CA MET A 90 1.99 4.36 7.68
C MET A 90 2.35 2.97 8.17
N THR A 91 1.34 2.10 8.27
CA THR A 91 1.52 0.68 8.51
C THR A 91 1.39 -0.07 7.18
N TYR A 92 2.37 -0.91 6.88
CA TYR A 92 2.42 -1.64 5.62
C TYR A 92 2.93 -3.07 5.78
N GLU A 93 2.62 -3.89 4.78
CA GLU A 93 3.15 -5.24 4.63
C GLU A 93 4.10 -5.29 3.42
N PRO A 94 5.40 -5.53 3.63
CA PRO A 94 6.35 -5.66 2.52
C PRO A 94 6.19 -7.03 1.85
N HIS A 95 6.18 -7.04 0.52
CA HIS A 95 6.12 -8.25 -0.28
C HIS A 95 7.30 -8.32 -1.27
N PRO A 96 7.78 -9.54 -1.58
CA PRO A 96 8.91 -9.72 -2.49
C PRO A 96 8.51 -9.64 -3.97
N SER A 97 7.21 -9.50 -4.29
CA SER A 97 6.74 -9.30 -5.66
C SER A 97 5.38 -8.63 -5.70
N LEU A 98 5.10 -7.94 -6.80
CA LEU A 98 3.80 -7.32 -7.08
C LEU A 98 2.64 -8.32 -7.00
N ALA A 99 2.83 -9.52 -7.55
CA ALA A 99 1.78 -10.54 -7.56
C ALA A 99 1.38 -10.98 -6.14
N LYS A 100 2.35 -11.05 -5.22
CA LYS A 100 2.09 -11.38 -3.81
C LYS A 100 1.40 -10.22 -3.09
N ALA A 101 1.81 -8.98 -3.36
CA ALA A 101 1.18 -7.79 -2.79
C ALA A 101 -0.28 -7.65 -3.21
N LEU A 102 -0.58 -7.74 -4.52
CA LEU A 102 -1.95 -7.66 -5.04
C LEU A 102 -2.84 -8.81 -4.53
N LYS A 103 -2.26 -10.02 -4.38
CA LYS A 103 -2.99 -11.14 -3.77
C LYS A 103 -3.34 -10.85 -2.31
N ALA A 104 -2.39 -10.28 -1.55
CA ALA A 104 -2.61 -9.93 -0.14
C ALA A 104 -3.68 -8.83 0.01
N ALA A 105 -3.63 -7.80 -0.83
CA ALA A 105 -4.64 -6.74 -0.87
C ALA A 105 -6.04 -7.30 -1.12
N ARG A 106 -6.21 -8.12 -2.17
CA ARG A 106 -7.50 -8.77 -2.44
C ARG A 106 -7.99 -9.65 -1.29
N MET A 107 -7.12 -10.44 -0.68
CA MET A 107 -7.50 -11.26 0.48
C MET A 107 -7.88 -10.42 1.70
N ALA A 108 -7.36 -9.19 1.82
CA ALA A 108 -7.74 -8.26 2.88
C ALA A 108 -9.11 -7.62 2.58
N ASP A 109 -9.35 -7.22 1.33
CA ASP A 109 -10.66 -6.71 0.89
C ASP A 109 -11.77 -7.76 1.11
N ASP A 110 -11.52 -9.01 0.68
CA ASP A 110 -12.47 -10.11 0.86
C ASP A 110 -12.81 -10.33 2.35
N ARG A 111 -11.81 -10.24 3.24
CA ARG A 111 -12.02 -10.36 4.70
C ARG A 111 -12.80 -9.19 5.30
N ASN A 112 -12.62 -7.98 4.78
CA ASN A 112 -13.36 -6.80 5.22
C ASN A 112 -14.77 -6.73 4.62
N SER A 113 -15.07 -7.55 3.61
CA SER A 113 -16.39 -7.64 2.97
C SER A 113 -17.35 -8.65 3.62
N GLU A 114 -16.94 -9.35 4.69
CA GLU A 114 -17.87 -10.08 5.54
C GLU A 114 -18.77 -9.08 6.29
N PRO A 115 -20.10 -9.17 6.18
CA PRO A 115 -21.00 -8.20 6.79
C PRO A 115 -20.84 -8.24 8.32
N GLN A 116 -20.73 -7.07 8.94
CA GLN A 116 -21.02 -6.88 10.36
C GLN A 116 -22.51 -7.10 10.63
N GLU A 117 -23.01 -8.31 10.41
CA GLU A 117 -24.35 -8.72 10.79
C GLU A 117 -24.24 -9.57 12.04
N LEU A 118 -24.38 -8.92 13.21
CA LEU A 118 -25.01 -9.42 14.46
C LEU A 118 -24.61 -8.53 15.66
N ALA A 119 -25.19 -7.32 15.73
CA ALA A 119 -25.27 -6.57 16.99
C ALA A 119 -26.57 -5.72 17.09
N HIS A 120 -27.71 -6.25 16.62
CA HIS A 120 -29.00 -5.57 16.79
C HIS A 120 -30.20 -6.46 17.13
N VAL A 121 -30.00 -7.66 17.70
CA VAL A 121 -31.11 -8.47 18.23
C VAL A 121 -30.70 -9.12 19.56
N ALA A 122 -30.89 -8.42 20.68
CA ALA A 122 -31.09 -9.00 22.03
C ALA A 122 -31.31 -7.92 23.12
N LYS A 123 -32.13 -6.89 22.86
CA LYS A 123 -32.56 -5.94 23.92
C LYS A 123 -34.06 -5.66 23.93
N GLU A 124 -34.90 -6.62 23.56
CA GLU A 124 -36.35 -6.55 23.85
C GLU A 124 -36.89 -7.95 24.19
N ALA A 125 -36.43 -8.51 25.30
CA ALA A 125 -37.02 -9.72 25.87
C ALA A 125 -36.89 -9.74 27.40
N THR A 126 -37.33 -8.68 28.09
CA THR A 126 -37.66 -8.76 29.53
C THR A 126 -38.45 -7.53 29.99
N CYS A 127 -39.67 -7.33 29.49
CA CYS A 127 -40.63 -6.46 30.19
C CYS A 127 -42.07 -6.72 29.72
N SER A 128 -42.66 -7.87 30.08
CA SER A 128 -44.10 -7.93 30.38
C SER A 128 -44.43 -9.29 31.01
N GLN A 129 -44.14 -9.41 32.30
CA GLN A 129 -44.72 -10.45 33.13
C GLN A 129 -44.76 -9.98 34.58
N VAL A 130 -45.69 -9.07 34.90
CA VAL A 130 -46.23 -8.93 36.25
C VAL A 130 -47.71 -8.58 36.14
N GLN A 131 -48.50 -9.61 36.43
CA GLN A 131 -49.82 -9.68 37.10
C GLN A 131 -50.83 -8.54 36.91
#